data_AF-R7ZP81-F1
#
_entry.id   AF-R7ZP81-F1
#
_cell.length_a   1.000
_cell.length_b   1.000
_cell.length_c   1.000
_cell.angle_alpha   90.00
_cell.angle_beta   90.00
_cell.angle_gamma   90.00
#
_symmetry.space_group_name_H-M   'P 1'
#
loop_
_entity.id
_entity.type
_entity.pdbx_description
1 polymer ?
#
loop_
_entity_poly.entity_id
_entity_poly.type
_entity_poly.pdbx_seq_one_letter_code
_entity_poly.pdbx_strand_id
1 'polypeptide(L)'
;METPKTVQPPLSNLQRELLGIFAKEVPEKDLIAIRGLLARYFAEKAMDLADDFWDSKGWSDEKADQILETKLRTLDKDTNL
;
A
#
# COMPACT_ATOMS: atom_id res chain seq x y z
N MET A 1 20.91 6.07 -43.20
CA MET A 1 21.03 5.15 -42.04
C MET A 1 19.67 5.16 -41.37
N GLU A 2 18.87 4.09 -41.52
CA GLU A 2 17.55 4.01 -40.88
C GLU A 2 17.71 3.50 -39.44
N THR A 3 17.09 4.20 -38.48
CA THR A 3 17.11 3.81 -37.07
C THR A 3 16.17 2.63 -36.83
N PRO A 4 16.47 1.70 -35.90
CA PRO A 4 15.60 0.57 -35.63
C PRO A 4 14.30 1.08 -34.98
N LYS A 5 13.16 0.77 -35.60
CA LYS A 5 11.84 0.90 -34.94
C LYS A 5 11.79 -0.07 -33.77
N THR A 6 11.75 0.48 -32.56
CA THR A 6 11.49 -0.30 -31.35
C THR A 6 10.08 -0.86 -31.43
N VAL A 7 9.96 -2.16 -31.72
CA VAL A 7 8.68 -2.88 -31.63
C VAL A 7 8.37 -2.97 -30.14
N GLN A 8 7.49 -2.11 -29.65
CA GLN A 8 7.03 -2.21 -28.26
C GLN A 8 6.35 -3.57 -28.09
N PRO A 9 6.75 -4.37 -27.07
CA PRO A 9 6.12 -5.66 -26.84
C PRO A 9 4.62 -5.48 -26.60
N PRO A 10 3.78 -6.43 -27.05
CA PRO A 10 2.35 -6.34 -26.81
C PRO A 10 2.09 -6.22 -25.32
N LEU A 11 1.19 -5.31 -24.96
CA LEU A 11 0.80 -5.04 -23.57
C LEU A 11 0.45 -6.34 -22.83
N SER A 12 0.89 -6.43 -21.57
CA SER A 12 0.50 -7.54 -20.69
C SER A 12 -1.03 -7.62 -20.56
N ASN A 13 -1.53 -8.77 -20.13
CA ASN A 13 -2.96 -8.97 -19.86
C ASN A 13 -3.49 -7.87 -18.91
N LEU A 14 -2.77 -7.57 -17.83
CA LEU A 14 -3.15 -6.53 -16.88
C LEU A 14 -3.15 -5.13 -17.51
N GLN A 15 -2.14 -4.80 -18.30
CA GLN A 15 -2.05 -3.50 -18.97
C GLN A 15 -3.22 -3.27 -19.94
N ARG A 16 -3.66 -4.30 -20.67
CA ARG A 16 -4.81 -4.21 -21.59
C ARG A 16 -6.14 -4.05 -20.84
N GLU A 17 -6.31 -4.77 -19.74
CA GLU A 17 -7.52 -4.66 -18.91
C GLU A 17 -7.65 -3.26 -18.32
N LEU A 18 -6.55 -2.69 -17.80
CA LEU A 18 -6.53 -1.33 -17.26
C LEU A 18 -6.91 -0.29 -18.33
N LEU A 19 -6.38 -0.39 -19.55
CA LEU A 19 -6.79 0.50 -20.65
C LEU A 19 -8.27 0.37 -21.00
N GLY A 20 -8.83 -0.84 -20.96
CA GLY A 20 -10.26 -1.07 -21.17
C GLY A 20 -11.14 -0.46 -20.08
N ILE A 21 -10.66 -0.43 -18.84
CA ILE A 21 -11.33 0.23 -17.72
C ILE A 21 -11.26 1.76 -17.89
N PHE A 22 -10.09 2.30 -18.23
CA PHE A 22 -9.90 3.75 -18.42
C PHE A 22 -10.63 4.32 -19.64
N ALA A 23 -10.88 3.50 -20.67
CA ALA A 23 -11.63 3.91 -21.86
C ALA A 23 -13.13 4.14 -21.60
N LYS A 24 -13.65 3.66 -20.46
CA LYS A 24 -15.04 3.91 -20.04
C LYS A 24 -15.07 5.13 -19.13
N GLU A 25 -15.97 6.08 -19.40
CA GLU A 25 -16.33 7.08 -18.41
C GLU A 25 -17.01 6.37 -17.22
N VAL A 26 -16.24 6.17 -16.16
CA VAL A 26 -16.74 5.63 -14.91
C VAL A 26 -17.38 6.77 -14.13
N PRO A 27 -18.66 6.66 -13.71
CA PRO A 27 -19.27 7.66 -12.85
C PRO A 27 -18.43 7.90 -11.59
N GLU A 28 -18.35 9.14 -11.11
CA GLU A 28 -17.53 9.51 -9.95
C GLU A 28 -17.78 8.62 -8.72
N LYS A 29 -19.05 8.23 -8.48
CA LYS A 29 -19.43 7.30 -7.42
C LYS A 29 -18.71 5.94 -7.50
N ASP A 30 -18.50 5.44 -8.71
CA ASP A 30 -17.91 4.14 -8.96
C ASP A 30 -16.37 4.25 -8.90
N LEU A 31 -15.79 5.41 -9.29
CA LEU A 31 -14.38 5.71 -9.05
C LEU A 31 -14.04 5.76 -7.56
N ILE A 32 -14.90 6.38 -6.75
CA ILE A 32 -14.77 6.40 -5.30
C ILE A 32 -14.84 4.98 -4.72
N ALA A 33 -15.78 4.16 -5.20
CA ALA A 33 -15.91 2.76 -4.77
C ALA A 33 -14.65 1.94 -5.13
N ILE A 34 -14.11 2.08 -6.34
CA ILE A 34 -12.88 1.40 -6.76
C ILE A 34 -11.69 1.83 -5.89
N ARG A 35 -11.57 3.14 -5.60
CA ARG A 35 -10.53 3.66 -4.70
C ARG A 35 -10.65 3.05 -3.30
N GLY A 36 -11.87 2.93 -2.78
CA GLY A 36 -12.13 2.30 -1.48
C GLY A 36 -11.74 0.81 -1.46
N LEU A 37 -12.05 0.07 -2.53
CA LEU A 37 -11.66 -1.34 -2.67
C LEU A 37 -10.14 -1.50 -2.68
N LEU A 38 -9.42 -0.68 -3.44
CA LEU A 38 -7.97 -0.71 -3.49
C LEU A 38 -7.35 -0.33 -2.14
N ALA A 39 -7.84 0.74 -1.50
CA ALA A 39 -7.37 1.18 -0.20
C ALA A 39 -7.53 0.08 0.86
N ARG A 40 -8.69 -0.60 0.88
CA ARG A 40 -8.94 -1.72 1.79
C ARG A 40 -8.02 -2.90 1.52
N TYR A 41 -7.85 -3.31 0.25
CA TYR A 41 -6.96 -4.40 -0.12
C TYR A 41 -5.52 -4.16 0.35
N PHE A 42 -4.99 -2.95 0.13
CA PHE A 42 -3.63 -2.62 0.57
C PHE A 42 -3.51 -2.45 2.09
N ALA A 43 -4.55 -1.97 2.77
CA ALA A 43 -4.57 -1.91 4.23
C ALA A 43 -4.55 -3.31 4.86
N GLU A 44 -5.39 -4.22 4.37
CA GLU A 44 -5.39 -5.64 4.78
C GLU A 44 -4.00 -6.26 4.58
N LYS A 45 -3.39 -6.08 3.40
CA LYS A 45 -2.02 -6.56 3.14
C LYS A 45 -0.95 -5.97 4.05
N ALA A 46 -1.08 -4.69 4.42
CA ALA A 46 -0.14 -4.04 5.32
C ALA A 46 -0.27 -4.56 6.75
N MET A 47 -1.48 -4.88 7.20
CA MET A 47 -1.73 -5.49 8.51
C MET A 47 -1.17 -6.92 8.55
N ASP A 48 -1.48 -7.74 7.55
CA ASP A 48 -0.94 -9.11 7.45
C ASP A 48 0.59 -9.12 7.54
N LEU A 49 1.25 -8.20 6.83
CA LEU A 49 2.70 -8.08 6.86
C LEU A 49 3.24 -7.63 8.21
N ALA A 50 2.52 -6.75 8.92
CA ALA A 50 2.89 -6.30 10.25
C ALA A 50 2.80 -7.45 11.26
N ASP A 51 1.74 -8.26 11.18
CA ASP A 51 1.55 -9.44 12.01
C ASP A 51 2.63 -10.49 11.72
N ASP A 52 2.89 -10.81 10.44
CA ASP A 52 3.97 -11.73 10.03
C ASP A 52 5.33 -11.27 10.58
N PHE A 53 5.61 -9.96 10.49
CA PHE A 53 6.84 -9.40 11.02
C PHE A 53 6.92 -9.50 12.54
N TRP A 54 5.81 -9.20 13.23
CA TRP A 54 5.67 -9.31 14.69
C TRP A 54 5.98 -10.73 15.18
N ASP A 55 5.35 -11.72 14.55
CA ASP A 55 5.52 -13.14 14.85
C ASP A 55 6.94 -13.62 14.52
N SER A 56 7.50 -13.23 13.38
CA SER A 56 8.86 -13.61 12.96
C SER A 56 9.95 -13.12 13.94
N LYS A 57 9.66 -12.04 14.67
CA LYS A 57 10.56 -11.48 15.68
C LYS A 57 10.33 -12.08 17.07
N GLY A 58 9.31 -12.91 17.25
CA GLY A 58 8.93 -13.49 18.54
C GLY A 58 8.60 -12.42 19.56
N TRP A 59 8.03 -11.29 19.13
CA TRP A 59 7.71 -10.19 20.03
C TRP A 59 6.49 -10.55 20.88
N SER A 60 6.68 -10.51 22.20
CA SER A 60 5.61 -10.74 23.17
C SER A 60 4.86 -9.45 23.49
N ASP A 61 3.77 -9.57 24.24
CA ASP A 61 3.00 -8.42 24.72
C ASP A 61 3.88 -7.45 25.55
N GLU A 62 4.85 -7.96 26.30
CA GLU A 62 5.83 -7.10 27.00
C GLU A 62 6.70 -6.29 26.05
N LYS A 63 6.92 -6.79 24.82
CA LYS A 63 7.64 -6.03 23.79
C LYS A 63 6.78 -4.91 23.21
N ALA A 64 5.46 -5.12 23.11
CA ALA A 64 4.52 -4.06 22.75
C ALA A 64 4.55 -2.94 23.79
N ASP A 65 4.50 -3.29 25.08
CA ASP A 65 4.58 -2.32 26.17
C ASP A 65 5.88 -1.51 26.13
N GLN A 66 7.02 -2.17 25.92
CA GLN A 66 8.31 -1.48 25.76
C GLN A 66 8.35 -0.51 24.56
N ILE A 67 7.75 -0.90 23.43
CA ILE A 67 7.68 -0.06 22.23
C ILE A 67 6.79 1.16 22.48
N LEU A 68 5.65 0.97 23.15
CA LEU A 68 4.72 2.04 23.52
C LEU A 68 5.35 3.02 24.51
N GLU A 69 6.00 2.53 25.57
CA GLU A 69 6.72 3.35 26.54
C GLU A 69 7.86 4.14 25.91
N THR A 70 8.58 3.54 24.94
CA THR A 70 9.65 4.23 24.21
C THR A 70 9.11 5.41 23.40
N LYS A 71 7.96 5.25 22.72
CA LYS A 71 7.33 6.35 21.97
C LYS A 71 6.78 7.45 22.88
N LEU A 72 6.19 7.09 24.03
CA LEU A 72 5.73 8.04 25.03
C LEU A 72 6.88 8.87 25.59
N ARG A 73 8.01 8.22 25.92
CA ARG A 73 9.23 8.90 26.40
C ARG A 73 9.79 9.91 25.40
N THR A 74 9.62 9.68 24.09
CA THR A 74 10.08 10.63 23.06
C THR A 74 9.12 11.82 22.90
N LEU A 75 7.80 11.62 23.04
CA LEU A 75 6.81 12.70 22.94
C LEU A 75 6.83 13.62 24.17
N ASP A 76 7.04 13.07 25.37
CA ASP A 76 7.07 13.84 26.62
C ASP A 76 8.25 14.82 26.71
N LYS A 77 9.33 14.56 25.98
CA LYS A 77 10.51 15.45 25.97
C LYS A 77 10.37 16.65 25.02
N ASP A 78 9.46 16.57 24.06
CA ASP A 78 9.26 17.59 23.03
C ASP A 78 8.07 18.53 23.35
N THR A 79 7.30 18.25 24.41
CA THR A 79 6.08 19.01 24.78
C THR A 79 6.31 20.01 25.93
N ASN A 80 7.53 20.54 26.05
CA ASN A 80 7.85 21.68 26.92
C ASN A 80 8.34 22.85 26.04
N LEU A 81 7.40 23.54 25.38
CA LEU A 81 7.57 24.87 24.79
C LEU A 81 6.32 25.72 25.04
#